data_AF-A0A1V6NI25-F1
#
_entry.id   AF-A0A1V6NI25-F1
#
_cell.length_a   1.000
_cell.length_b   1.000
_cell.length_c   1.000
_cell.angle_alpha   90.00
_cell.angle_beta   90.00
_cell.angle_gamma   90.00
#
_symmetry.space_group_name_H-M   'P 1'
#
loop_
_entity.id
_entity.type
_entity.pdbx_description
1 polymer ?
#
loop_
_entity_poly.entity_id
_entity_poly.type
_entity_poly.pdbx_seq_one_letter_code
_entity_poly.pdbx_strand_id
1 'polypeptide(L)'
;MDSNAATVEGAGHNVRGNDCMLNCLPEMKSVYYEHFKPFQDKLSSVLQHSRSHITALAGRESFAGFLNVPLISDVLVKTIEVMFEAPKPCVLQLQNDEASANINWLDVVKEKDYQADYKGNGNYHFHMRDRGVIVQLSAFQHNMILSGLPRKLVQPWSYEKDVQTELSTLALAAEMTSLVSHLASE
;
A
#
# COMPACT_ATOMS: atom_id res chain seq x y z
N MET A 1 -40.14 90.77 39.62
CA MET A 1 -40.68 89.45 39.25
C MET A 1 -39.52 88.70 38.61
N ASP A 2 -38.63 88.15 39.44
CA ASP A 2 -38.74 86.80 40.04
C ASP A 2 -38.59 85.73 38.97
N SER A 3 -37.86 84.63 39.13
CA SER A 3 -36.86 84.15 40.08
C SER A 3 -36.42 82.78 39.52
N ASN A 4 -35.25 82.33 39.96
CA ASN A 4 -34.82 80.94 40.10
C ASN A 4 -34.06 80.19 38.99
N ALA A 5 -32.88 79.79 39.44
CA ALA A 5 -31.93 78.81 38.95
C ALA A 5 -32.47 77.37 38.92
N ALA A 6 -31.84 76.54 38.07
CA ALA A 6 -31.59 75.14 38.35
C ALA A 6 -30.30 74.69 37.65
N THR A 7 -29.30 74.35 38.45
CA THR A 7 -28.04 73.69 38.10
C THR A 7 -28.27 72.19 37.93
N VAL A 8 -27.73 71.56 36.89
CA VAL A 8 -27.36 70.14 36.90
C VAL A 8 -26.10 69.93 36.06
N GLU A 9 -24.98 69.64 36.74
CA GLU A 9 -23.79 69.02 36.17
C GLU A 9 -24.13 67.60 35.70
N GLY A 10 -23.64 67.20 34.52
CA GLY A 10 -23.90 65.88 33.96
C GLY A 10 -22.72 65.40 33.12
N ALA A 11 -21.83 64.67 33.80
CA ALA A 11 -20.67 63.93 33.33
C ALA A 11 -20.75 63.37 31.90
N GLY A 12 -19.64 63.51 31.17
CA GLY A 12 -19.40 62.70 29.97
C GLY A 12 -19.24 61.23 30.32
N HIS A 13 -19.76 60.34 29.48
CA HIS A 13 -19.07 59.10 29.09
C HIS A 13 -19.85 58.38 27.99
N ASN A 14 -19.10 58.09 26.92
CA ASN A 14 -19.15 56.89 26.09
C ASN A 14 -20.47 56.46 25.46
N VAL A 15 -20.56 56.74 24.16
CA VAL A 15 -21.24 55.90 23.17
C VAL A 15 -20.68 54.48 23.29
N ARG A 16 -21.38 53.61 24.02
CA ARG A 16 -21.15 52.16 23.98
C ARG A 16 -22.47 51.48 23.64
N GLY A 17 -22.60 51.07 22.39
CA GLY A 17 -23.76 50.36 21.92
C GLY A 17 -23.56 49.85 20.50
N ASN A 18 -22.47 49.10 20.26
CA ASN A 18 -22.36 48.23 19.08
C ASN A 18 -21.28 47.13 19.22
N ASP A 19 -21.02 46.65 20.45
CA ASP A 19 -20.05 45.54 20.68
C ASP A 19 -20.72 44.14 20.74
N CYS A 20 -22.04 44.03 20.57
CA CYS A 20 -22.72 42.73 20.75
C CYS A 20 -22.73 41.83 19.51
N MET A 21 -22.28 42.30 18.33
CA MET A 21 -22.32 41.50 17.09
C MET A 21 -20.98 40.88 16.68
N LEU A 22 -19.88 41.23 17.35
CA LEU A 22 -18.53 40.78 16.98
C LEU A 22 -18.02 39.56 17.77
N ASN A 23 -18.69 39.19 18.87
CA ASN A 23 -18.26 38.11 19.74
C ASN A 23 -18.90 36.74 19.44
N CYS A 24 -19.86 36.64 18.51
CA CYS A 24 -20.47 35.36 18.13
C CYS A 24 -19.73 34.62 16.99
N LEU A 25 -18.71 35.23 16.40
CA LEU A 25 -18.01 34.70 15.22
C LEU A 25 -17.04 33.53 15.50
N PRO A 26 -16.29 33.47 16.62
CA PRO A 26 -15.36 32.38 16.88
C PRO A 26 -16.07 31.04 17.14
N GLU A 27 -17.16 31.08 17.90
CA GLU A 27 -17.95 29.89 18.25
C GLU A 27 -18.74 29.36 17.04
N MET A 28 -19.28 30.23 16.18
CA MET A 28 -19.90 29.79 14.93
C MET A 28 -18.91 29.14 13.96
N LYS A 29 -17.67 29.65 13.84
CA LYS A 29 -16.62 29.02 13.04
C LYS A 29 -16.25 27.63 13.58
N SER A 30 -16.19 27.48 14.90
CA SER A 30 -15.92 26.20 15.57
C SER A 30 -17.00 25.17 15.27
N VAL A 31 -18.28 25.53 15.43
CA VAL A 31 -19.41 24.61 15.19
C VAL A 31 -19.51 24.21 13.72
N TYR A 32 -19.35 25.15 12.78
CA TYR A 32 -19.32 24.85 11.35
C TYR A 32 -18.15 23.94 10.95
N TYR A 33 -16.97 24.20 11.52
CA TYR A 33 -15.79 23.39 11.27
C TYR A 33 -15.96 21.98 11.79
N GLU A 34 -16.48 21.79 13.00
CA GLU A 34 -16.75 20.46 13.56
C GLU A 34 -17.81 19.67 12.79
N HIS A 35 -18.79 20.34 12.16
CA HIS A 35 -19.75 19.68 11.28
C HIS A 35 -19.20 19.33 9.90
N PHE A 36 -18.29 20.15 9.35
CA PHE A 36 -17.74 19.96 8.00
C PHE A 36 -16.52 19.04 7.98
N LYS A 37 -15.71 19.08 9.04
CA LYS A 37 -14.46 18.33 9.17
C LYS A 37 -14.63 16.82 8.95
N PRO A 38 -15.67 16.12 9.49
CA PRO A 38 -15.86 14.70 9.22
C PRO A 38 -16.05 14.39 7.72
N PHE A 39 -16.75 15.25 6.98
CA PHE A 39 -16.91 15.09 5.53
C PHE A 39 -15.63 15.40 4.77
N GLN A 40 -14.89 16.43 5.19
CA GLN A 40 -13.58 16.78 4.62
C GLN A 40 -12.55 15.66 4.83
N ASP A 41 -12.50 15.07 6.02
CA ASP A 41 -11.62 13.95 6.36
C ASP A 41 -12.01 12.71 5.55
N LYS A 42 -13.31 12.43 5.41
CA LYS A 42 -13.82 11.33 4.58
C LYS A 42 -13.43 11.50 3.11
N LEU A 43 -13.60 12.70 2.53
CA LEU A 43 -13.19 13.00 1.15
C LEU A 43 -11.68 12.87 0.97
N SER A 44 -10.89 13.35 1.93
CA SER A 44 -9.43 13.24 1.89
C SER A 44 -8.97 11.77 1.94
N SER A 45 -9.61 10.97 2.80
CA SER A 45 -9.36 9.52 2.89
C SER A 45 -9.71 8.80 1.58
N VAL A 46 -10.86 9.11 0.98
CA VAL A 46 -11.28 8.57 -0.32
C VAL A 46 -10.26 8.89 -1.42
N LEU A 47 -9.81 10.14 -1.51
CA LEU A 47 -8.81 10.57 -2.49
C LEU A 47 -7.47 9.85 -2.29
N GLN A 48 -7.05 9.69 -1.03
CA GLN A 48 -5.84 8.95 -0.71
C GLN A 48 -5.96 7.49 -1.13
N HIS A 49 -7.06 6.80 -0.80
CA HIS A 49 -7.29 5.42 -1.21
C HIS A 49 -7.29 5.28 -2.74
N SER A 50 -8.01 6.15 -3.46
CA SER A 50 -8.06 6.13 -4.92
C SER A 50 -6.66 6.25 -5.57
N ARG A 51 -5.83 7.18 -5.08
CA ARG A 51 -4.43 7.31 -5.53
C ARG A 51 -3.63 6.04 -5.26
N SER A 52 -3.81 5.45 -4.08
CA SER A 52 -3.14 4.20 -3.70
C SER A 52 -3.48 3.06 -4.66
N HIS A 53 -4.76 2.94 -5.03
CA HIS A 53 -5.24 1.90 -5.95
C HIS A 53 -4.66 2.09 -7.36
N ILE A 54 -4.60 3.32 -7.86
CA ILE A 54 -3.98 3.64 -9.16
C ILE A 54 -2.51 3.25 -9.17
N THR A 55 -1.77 3.55 -8.09
CA THR A 55 -0.36 3.17 -7.97
C THR A 55 -0.18 1.65 -7.98
N ALA A 56 -1.01 0.91 -7.23
CA ALA A 56 -0.96 -0.56 -7.21
C ALA A 56 -1.17 -1.16 -8.61
N LEU A 57 -2.16 -0.64 -9.36
CA LEU A 57 -2.43 -1.04 -10.74
C LEU A 57 -1.28 -0.71 -11.70
N ALA A 58 -0.67 0.47 -11.56
CA ALA A 58 0.45 0.91 -12.39
C ALA A 58 1.72 0.09 -12.12
N GLY A 59 1.93 -0.35 -10.88
CA GLY A 59 3.08 -1.16 -10.45
C GLY A 59 3.11 -2.58 -11.01
N ARG A 60 2.05 -3.03 -11.71
CA ARG A 60 1.83 -4.43 -12.11
C ARG A 60 1.85 -5.41 -10.92
N GLU A 61 1.57 -4.89 -9.72
CA GLU A 61 1.44 -5.70 -8.52
C GLU A 61 0.05 -6.36 -8.49
N SER A 62 -0.07 -7.46 -7.75
CA SER A 62 -1.36 -8.12 -7.50
C SER A 62 -2.29 -7.13 -6.81
N PHE A 63 -3.46 -6.85 -7.40
CA PHE A 63 -4.40 -5.87 -6.83
C PHE A 63 -5.16 -6.48 -5.65
N ALA A 64 -5.53 -7.76 -5.78
CA ALA A 64 -5.99 -8.58 -4.66
C ALA A 64 -4.99 -8.58 -3.50
N GLY A 65 -3.71 -8.81 -3.79
CA GLY A 65 -2.63 -8.77 -2.80
C GLY A 65 -2.46 -7.40 -2.15
N PHE A 66 -2.54 -6.31 -2.92
CA PHE A 66 -2.52 -4.94 -2.39
C PHE A 66 -3.64 -4.70 -1.36
N LEU A 67 -4.82 -5.27 -1.60
CA LEU A 67 -5.96 -5.22 -0.67
C LEU A 67 -5.95 -6.33 0.39
N ASN A 68 -4.84 -7.08 0.52
CA ASN A 68 -4.68 -8.21 1.44
C ASN A 68 -5.72 -9.33 1.26
N VAL A 69 -6.25 -9.47 0.04
CA VAL A 69 -7.10 -10.60 -0.32
C VAL A 69 -6.19 -11.81 -0.58
N PRO A 70 -6.38 -12.93 0.16
CA PRO A 70 -5.46 -14.06 0.08
C PRO A 70 -5.55 -14.78 -1.26
N LEU A 71 -4.40 -15.02 -1.89
CA LEU A 71 -4.26 -15.80 -3.12
C LEU A 71 -3.64 -17.18 -2.85
N ILE A 72 -3.90 -18.14 -3.73
CA ILE A 72 -3.24 -19.46 -3.70
C ILE A 72 -1.74 -19.29 -3.94
N SER A 73 -1.36 -18.38 -4.84
CA SER A 73 0.04 -18.00 -5.08
C SER A 73 0.79 -17.64 -3.80
N ASP A 74 0.15 -16.99 -2.83
CA ASP A 74 0.79 -16.59 -1.57
C ASP A 74 1.13 -17.80 -0.70
N VAL A 75 0.25 -18.80 -0.70
CA VAL A 75 0.48 -20.07 0.00
C VAL A 75 1.61 -20.84 -0.65
N LEU A 76 1.69 -20.81 -1.98
CA LEU A 76 2.73 -21.51 -2.73
C LEU A 76 4.10 -20.87 -2.53
N VAL A 77 4.20 -19.54 -2.51
CA VAL A 77 5.44 -18.83 -2.17
C VAL A 77 5.97 -19.34 -0.83
N LYS A 78 5.14 -19.30 0.21
CA LYS A 78 5.53 -19.77 1.56
C LYS A 78 5.88 -21.27 1.58
N THR A 79 5.13 -22.08 0.85
CA THR A 79 5.39 -23.52 0.76
C THR A 79 6.77 -23.77 0.14
N ILE A 80 7.12 -23.04 -0.92
CA ILE A 80 8.42 -23.15 -1.57
C ILE A 80 9.54 -22.67 -0.64
N GLU A 81 9.37 -21.56 0.07
CA GLU A 81 10.34 -21.09 1.09
C GLU A 81 10.63 -22.16 2.15
N VAL A 82 9.58 -22.84 2.63
CA VAL A 82 9.72 -23.95 3.59
C VAL A 82 10.47 -25.14 2.96
N MET A 83 10.20 -25.49 1.70
CA MET A 83 10.91 -26.57 1.01
C MET A 83 12.41 -26.33 0.88
N PHE A 84 12.83 -25.07 0.80
CA PHE A 84 14.24 -24.68 0.69
C PHE A 84 14.91 -24.40 2.04
N GLU A 85 14.19 -24.58 3.15
CA GLU A 85 14.63 -24.31 4.52
C GLU A 85 15.17 -22.89 4.72
N ALA A 86 14.72 -21.95 3.87
CA ALA A 86 15.22 -20.58 3.88
C ALA A 86 14.15 -19.64 3.30
N PRO A 87 13.92 -18.47 3.92
CA PRO A 87 12.95 -17.50 3.42
C PRO A 87 13.36 -16.89 2.07
N LYS A 88 14.66 -16.79 1.79
CA LYS A 88 15.18 -16.26 0.52
C LYS A 88 16.46 -16.99 0.08
N PRO A 89 16.74 -17.04 -1.23
CA PRO A 89 18.01 -17.54 -1.74
C PRO A 89 19.17 -16.64 -1.32
N CYS A 90 20.33 -17.24 -1.07
CA CYS A 90 21.56 -16.49 -0.80
C CYS A 90 22.16 -15.98 -2.12
N VAL A 91 22.11 -14.68 -2.36
CA VAL A 91 22.64 -14.08 -3.59
C VAL A 91 24.04 -13.53 -3.34
N LEU A 92 25.03 -14.05 -4.08
CA LEU A 92 26.38 -13.52 -4.14
C LEU A 92 26.40 -12.46 -5.26
N GLN A 93 26.35 -11.19 -4.87
CA GLN A 93 26.23 -10.06 -5.79
C GLN A 93 27.28 -10.08 -6.92
N LEU A 94 26.81 -9.90 -8.16
CA LEU A 94 27.66 -9.52 -9.28
C LEU A 94 27.04 -8.27 -9.94
N GLN A 95 27.65 -7.12 -9.63
CA GLN A 95 27.58 -5.86 -10.38
C GLN A 95 26.30 -4.99 -10.39
N ASN A 96 25.09 -5.46 -10.05
CA ASN A 96 23.89 -4.60 -9.99
C ASN A 96 23.08 -4.77 -8.69
N ASP A 97 23.03 -3.72 -7.88
CA ASP A 97 22.42 -3.72 -6.54
C ASP A 97 20.91 -3.98 -6.60
N GLU A 98 20.20 -3.34 -7.55
CA GLU A 98 18.74 -3.46 -7.70
C GLU A 98 18.26 -4.85 -8.16
N ALA A 99 18.99 -5.51 -9.06
CA ALA A 99 18.62 -6.83 -9.58
C ALA A 99 18.81 -7.94 -8.53
N SER A 100 19.77 -7.75 -7.62
CA SER A 100 20.09 -8.71 -6.56
C SER A 100 19.11 -8.67 -5.38
N ALA A 101 18.50 -7.51 -5.11
CA ALA A 101 17.66 -7.29 -3.93
C ALA A 101 16.31 -8.04 -3.98
N ASN A 102 15.86 -8.47 -5.18
CA ASN A 102 14.50 -8.97 -5.38
C ASN A 102 14.41 -10.44 -5.86
N ILE A 103 15.50 -11.20 -5.79
CA ILE A 103 15.49 -12.62 -6.17
C ILE A 103 14.78 -13.45 -5.08
N ASN A 104 13.77 -14.21 -5.47
CA ASN A 104 13.07 -15.17 -4.60
C ASN A 104 13.23 -16.61 -5.11
N TRP A 105 12.77 -17.59 -4.33
CA TRP A 105 12.85 -19.00 -4.70
C TRP A 105 12.02 -19.37 -5.93
N LEU A 106 10.92 -18.66 -6.22
CA LEU A 106 10.16 -18.89 -7.45
C LEU A 106 10.97 -18.51 -8.69
N ASP A 107 11.75 -17.43 -8.65
CA ASP A 107 12.67 -17.08 -9.75
C ASP A 107 13.70 -18.20 -9.99
N VAL A 108 14.26 -18.75 -8.92
CA VAL A 108 15.21 -19.88 -8.98
C VAL A 108 14.56 -21.13 -9.56
N VAL A 109 13.34 -21.47 -9.14
CA VAL A 109 12.59 -22.66 -9.59
C VAL A 109 12.08 -22.52 -11.03
N LYS A 110 11.84 -21.28 -11.48
CA LYS A 110 11.39 -20.96 -12.85
C LYS A 110 12.51 -21.03 -13.88
N GLU A 111 13.77 -20.95 -13.45
CA GLU A 111 14.90 -20.99 -14.39
C GLU A 111 14.89 -22.31 -15.17
N LYS A 112 14.92 -22.20 -16.50
CA LYS A 112 14.88 -23.36 -17.38
C LYS A 112 16.25 -24.01 -17.51
N ASP A 113 17.29 -23.18 -17.54
CA ASP A 113 18.67 -23.58 -17.79
C ASP A 113 19.46 -23.67 -16.48
N TYR A 114 18.93 -24.44 -15.53
CA TYR A 114 19.60 -24.64 -14.23
C TYR A 114 20.96 -25.33 -14.42
N GLN A 115 22.03 -24.58 -14.14
CA GLN A 115 23.41 -25.05 -14.14
C GLN A 115 24.15 -24.48 -12.93
N ALA A 116 24.64 -25.35 -12.06
CA ALA A 116 25.35 -24.96 -10.85
C ALA A 116 26.73 -25.59 -10.78
N ASP A 117 27.72 -24.79 -10.41
CA ASP A 117 29.10 -25.23 -10.19
C ASP A 117 29.30 -25.66 -8.75
N TYR A 118 29.91 -26.82 -8.52
CA TYR A 118 30.36 -27.21 -7.18
C TYR A 118 31.60 -26.39 -6.77
N LYS A 119 31.52 -25.72 -5.61
CA LYS A 119 32.62 -24.89 -5.08
C LYS A 119 33.31 -25.48 -3.85
N GLY A 120 32.98 -26.71 -3.47
CA GLY A 120 33.52 -27.37 -2.28
C GLY A 120 32.63 -27.19 -1.04
N ASN A 121 32.90 -27.98 0.00
CA ASN A 121 32.20 -27.94 1.29
C ASN A 121 30.66 -28.07 1.20
N GLY A 122 30.16 -28.80 0.18
CA GLY A 122 28.72 -28.95 -0.03
C GLY A 122 28.01 -27.72 -0.61
N ASN A 123 28.76 -26.69 -1.06
CA ASN A 123 28.20 -25.49 -1.65
C ASN A 123 28.23 -25.52 -3.18
N TYR A 124 27.16 -25.01 -3.78
CA TYR A 124 26.99 -24.88 -5.22
C TYR A 124 26.70 -23.43 -5.58
N HIS A 125 27.24 -22.97 -6.71
CA HIS A 125 26.96 -21.64 -7.26
C HIS A 125 26.14 -21.80 -8.54
N PHE A 126 24.89 -21.36 -8.48
CA PHE A 126 23.97 -21.35 -9.60
C PHE A 126 23.98 -19.97 -10.27
N HIS A 127 24.23 -19.95 -11.58
CA HIS A 127 24.33 -18.71 -12.36
C HIS A 127 23.01 -18.41 -13.06
N MET A 128 22.26 -17.42 -12.58
CA MET A 128 21.04 -16.92 -13.23
C MET A 128 21.42 -15.88 -14.28
N ARG A 129 21.69 -16.34 -15.51
CA ARG A 129 22.24 -15.49 -16.58
C ARG A 129 21.33 -14.32 -16.93
N ASP A 130 20.02 -14.55 -17.01
CA ASP A 130 19.02 -13.53 -17.38
C ASP A 130 18.96 -12.37 -16.38
N ARG A 131 19.34 -12.61 -15.12
CA ARG A 131 19.37 -11.60 -14.06
C ARG A 131 20.78 -11.17 -13.67
N GLY A 132 21.82 -11.78 -14.24
CA GLY A 132 23.22 -11.46 -13.95
C GLY A 132 23.66 -11.75 -12.51
N VAL A 133 22.97 -12.65 -11.80
CA VAL A 133 23.23 -12.95 -10.38
C VAL A 133 23.74 -14.36 -10.17
N ILE A 134 24.49 -14.56 -9.08
CA ILE A 134 24.93 -15.87 -8.62
C ILE A 134 24.19 -16.21 -7.33
N VAL A 135 23.52 -17.35 -7.31
CA VAL A 135 22.85 -17.87 -6.12
C VAL A 135 23.73 -18.95 -5.50
N GLN A 136 24.09 -18.78 -4.24
CA GLN A 136 24.74 -19.82 -3.44
C GLN A 136 23.67 -20.77 -2.90
N LEU A 137 23.92 -22.06 -3.07
CA LEU A 137 23.04 -23.14 -2.66
C LEU A 137 23.80 -24.13 -1.78
N SER A 138 23.12 -24.66 -0.76
CA SER A 138 23.58 -25.87 -0.07
C SER A 138 23.36 -27.11 -0.95
N ALA A 139 23.99 -28.23 -0.59
CA ALA A 139 23.77 -29.51 -1.27
C ALA A 139 22.29 -29.93 -1.24
N PHE A 140 21.59 -29.67 -0.13
CA PHE A 140 20.16 -29.93 -0.01
C PHE A 140 19.36 -29.09 -1.02
N GLN A 141 19.59 -27.78 -1.06
CA GLN A 141 18.87 -26.87 -1.96
C GLN A 141 19.16 -27.18 -3.43
N HIS A 142 20.42 -27.51 -3.76
CA HIS A 142 20.82 -27.97 -5.09
C HIS A 142 20.04 -29.23 -5.51
N ASN A 143 19.98 -30.24 -4.64
CA ASN A 143 19.23 -31.48 -4.88
C ASN A 143 17.72 -31.23 -4.97
N MET A 144 17.19 -30.29 -4.18
CA MET A 144 15.78 -29.90 -4.21
C MET A 144 15.39 -29.31 -5.56
N ILE A 145 16.23 -28.45 -6.14
CA ILE A 145 16.01 -27.92 -7.50
C ILE A 145 16.05 -29.05 -8.53
N LEU A 146 17.07 -29.91 -8.46
CA LEU A 146 17.22 -31.05 -9.39
C LEU A 146 16.06 -32.04 -9.34
N SER A 147 15.41 -32.20 -8.18
CA SER A 147 14.24 -33.10 -8.05
C SER A 147 13.07 -32.69 -8.96
N GLY A 148 13.00 -31.41 -9.35
CA GLY A 148 11.88 -30.83 -10.09
C GLY A 148 10.56 -30.79 -9.31
N LEU A 149 10.53 -31.23 -8.04
CA LEU A 149 9.34 -31.17 -7.18
C LEU A 149 8.82 -29.74 -7.00
N PRO A 150 9.66 -28.74 -6.65
CA PRO A 150 9.21 -27.36 -6.54
C PRO A 150 8.56 -26.86 -7.83
N ARG A 151 9.15 -27.19 -8.99
CA ARG A 151 8.65 -26.77 -10.30
C ARG A 151 7.31 -27.39 -10.66
N LYS A 152 7.06 -28.65 -10.29
CA LYS A 152 5.76 -29.31 -10.51
C LYS A 152 4.65 -28.70 -9.65
N LEU A 153 4.97 -28.25 -8.44
CA LEU A 153 3.98 -27.67 -7.52
C LEU A 153 3.47 -26.30 -7.98
N VAL A 154 4.34 -25.51 -8.58
CA VAL A 154 4.04 -24.15 -9.07
C VAL A 154 3.50 -24.14 -10.51
N GLN A 155 3.27 -25.31 -11.09
CA GLN A 155 2.63 -25.45 -12.41
C GLN A 155 1.15 -25.82 -12.24
N PRO A 156 0.22 -25.14 -12.96
CA PRO A 156 0.44 -24.05 -13.90
C PRO A 156 0.88 -22.74 -13.21
N TRP A 157 1.66 -21.91 -13.91
CA TRP A 157 2.21 -20.65 -13.39
C TRP A 157 1.15 -19.59 -13.05
N SER A 158 -0.10 -19.82 -13.48
CA SER A 158 -1.27 -19.02 -13.19
C SER A 158 -2.38 -19.95 -12.71
N TYR A 159 -2.96 -19.66 -11.55
CA TYR A 159 -4.11 -20.39 -11.04
C TYR A 159 -5.37 -19.65 -11.44
N GLU A 160 -6.29 -20.34 -12.10
CA GLU A 160 -7.56 -19.75 -12.54
C GLU A 160 -8.30 -19.08 -11.37
N LYS A 161 -8.27 -19.69 -10.19
CA LYS A 161 -8.88 -19.11 -8.99
C LYS A 161 -8.26 -17.78 -8.59
N ASP A 162 -6.93 -17.63 -8.66
CA ASP A 162 -6.27 -16.36 -8.37
C ASP A 162 -6.63 -15.30 -9.40
N VAL A 163 -6.74 -15.68 -10.68
CA VAL A 163 -7.21 -14.79 -11.74
C VAL A 163 -8.64 -14.33 -11.48
N GLN A 164 -9.55 -15.24 -11.12
CA GLN A 164 -10.93 -14.89 -10.78
C GLN A 164 -11.02 -14.01 -9.54
N THR A 165 -10.17 -14.24 -8.53
CA THR A 165 -10.09 -13.40 -7.34
C THR A 165 -9.63 -11.99 -7.72
N GLU A 166 -8.58 -11.84 -8.51
CA GLU A 166 -8.12 -10.54 -9.03
C GLU A 166 -9.22 -9.80 -9.78
N LEU A 167 -9.89 -10.47 -10.72
CA LEU A 167 -11.00 -9.88 -11.49
C LEU A 167 -12.14 -9.44 -10.60
N SER A 168 -12.52 -10.26 -9.61
CA SER A 168 -13.60 -9.96 -8.68
C SER A 168 -13.24 -8.77 -7.77
N THR A 169 -12.00 -8.72 -7.29
CA THR A 169 -11.51 -7.61 -6.47
C THR A 169 -11.48 -6.30 -7.25
N LEU A 170 -11.04 -6.34 -8.51
CA LEU A 170 -11.05 -5.18 -9.40
C LEU A 170 -12.48 -4.69 -9.67
N ALA A 171 -13.42 -5.60 -9.96
CA ALA A 171 -14.81 -5.25 -10.20
C ALA A 171 -15.42 -4.54 -8.98
N LEU A 172 -15.22 -5.10 -7.78
CA LEU A 172 -15.72 -4.52 -6.53
C LEU A 172 -15.11 -3.13 -6.25
N ALA A 173 -13.80 -2.95 -6.49
CA ALA A 173 -13.14 -1.66 -6.34
C ALA A 173 -13.68 -0.61 -7.33
N ALA A 174 -13.98 -1.01 -8.57
CA ALA A 174 -14.57 -0.13 -9.57
C ALA A 174 -16.00 0.30 -9.18
N GLU A 175 -16.83 -0.64 -8.70
CA GLU A 175 -18.18 -0.35 -8.22
C GLU A 175 -18.17 0.64 -7.04
N MET A 176 -17.30 0.42 -6.05
CA MET A 176 -17.14 1.33 -4.91
C MET A 176 -16.69 2.72 -5.35
N THR A 177 -15.74 2.81 -6.28
CA THR A 177 -15.26 4.09 -6.81
C THR A 177 -16.37 4.84 -7.57
N SER A 178 -17.20 4.11 -8.33
CA SER A 178 -18.35 4.67 -9.03
C SER A 178 -19.39 5.23 -8.05
N LEU A 179 -19.72 4.48 -6.99
CA LEU A 179 -20.66 4.91 -5.96
C LEU A 179 -20.18 6.20 -5.27
N VAL A 180 -18.91 6.25 -4.89
CA VAL A 180 -18.29 7.42 -4.27
C VAL A 180 -18.33 8.64 -5.21
N SER A 181 -18.07 8.42 -6.50
CA SER A 181 -18.11 9.50 -7.50
C SER A 181 -19.53 10.04 -7.69
N HIS A 182 -20.54 9.17 -7.62
CA HIS A 182 -21.95 9.56 -7.68
C HIS A 182 -22.35 10.40 -6.47
N LEU A 183 -22.01 9.94 -5.25
CA LEU A 183 -22.27 10.69 -4.01
C LEU A 183 -21.55 12.04 -3.93
N ALA A 184 -20.42 12.20 -4.63
CA ALA A 184 -19.70 13.47 -4.70
C ALA A 184 -20.25 14.43 -5.77
N SER A 185 -21.13 13.95 -6.66
CA SER A 185 -21.73 14.72 -7.75
C SER A 185 -23.15 15.21 -7.43
N GLU A 186 -23.75 14.75 -6.33
CA GLU A 186 -25.01 15.25 -5.75
C GLU A 186 -24.75 16.40 -4.76
#